data_AF-A0A925B742-F1
#
_entry.id   AF-A0A925B742-F1
#
_cell.length_a   1.000
_cell.length_b   1.000
_cell.length_c   1.000
_cell.angle_alpha   90.00
_cell.angle_beta   90.00
_cell.angle_gamma   90.00
#
_symmetry.space_group_name_H-M   'P 1'
#
loop_
_entity.id
_entity.type
_entity.pdbx_description
1 polymer ?
#
loop_
_entity_poly.entity_id
_entity_poly.type
_entity_poly.pdbx_seq_one_letter_code
_entity_poly.pdbx_strand_id
1 'polypeptide(L)'
;MSELYEADVFEWSQHQAALLRRRAAGELVNEADLDWPNIAKEIESVGSEQRHAVEGNLVQALIHDLKCDAWPLVSYVPQWRAEARTLRRNARRRFTNSMRGRIDLAVLYADALAGMPESIDGQPPLPVPEVCPVTLDELLGDGP
;
A
#
# COMPACT_ATOMS: atom_id res chain seq x y z
N MET A 1 -21.37 22.11 -3.33
CA MET A 1 -19.98 21.65 -3.58
C MET A 1 -19.59 20.59 -2.57
N SER A 2 -19.47 20.92 -1.28
CA SER A 2 -19.14 19.92 -0.24
C SER A 2 -20.23 18.85 -0.03
N GLU A 3 -21.51 19.16 -0.26
CA GLU A 3 -22.57 18.14 -0.20
C GLU A 3 -22.45 17.07 -1.30
N LEU A 4 -21.98 17.43 -2.50
CA LEU A 4 -21.74 16.46 -3.58
C LEU A 4 -20.47 15.64 -3.31
N TYR A 5 -19.45 16.25 -2.70
CA TYR A 5 -18.25 15.53 -2.26
C TYR A 5 -18.58 14.39 -1.29
N GLU A 6 -19.42 14.67 -0.28
CA GLU A 6 -19.82 13.67 0.72
C GLU A 6 -20.78 12.61 0.14
N ALA A 7 -21.62 12.97 -0.82
CA ALA A 7 -22.63 12.08 -1.41
C ALA A 7 -22.07 11.19 -2.54
N ASP A 8 -21.24 11.75 -3.41
CA ASP A 8 -20.64 11.06 -4.56
C ASP A 8 -19.28 11.69 -4.94
N VAL A 9 -18.22 11.19 -4.30
CA VAL A 9 -16.84 11.63 -4.55
C VAL A 9 -16.40 11.40 -6.00
N PHE A 10 -16.95 10.39 -6.67
CA PHE A 10 -16.59 10.09 -8.05
C PHE A 10 -17.15 11.15 -9.00
N GLU A 11 -18.45 11.45 -8.91
CA GLU A 11 -19.08 12.52 -9.69
C GLU A 11 -18.45 13.88 -9.37
N TRP A 12 -18.24 14.19 -8.08
CA TRP A 12 -17.57 15.42 -7.66
C TRP A 12 -16.18 15.56 -8.29
N SER A 13 -15.35 14.51 -8.24
CA SER A 13 -13.96 14.57 -8.73
C SER A 13 -13.90 14.80 -10.25
N GLN A 14 -14.81 14.16 -11.00
CA GLN A 14 -14.93 14.34 -12.44
C GLN A 14 -15.35 15.78 -12.78
N HIS A 15 -16.29 16.34 -12.01
CA HIS A 15 -16.73 17.73 -12.17
C HIS A 15 -15.60 18.73 -11.87
N GLN A 16 -14.90 18.58 -10.74
CA GLN A 16 -13.77 19.45 -10.39
C GLN A 16 -12.64 19.38 -11.42
N ALA A 17 -12.31 18.19 -11.90
CA ALA A 17 -11.30 18.01 -12.95
C ALA A 17 -11.69 18.72 -14.25
N ALA A 18 -12.98 18.71 -14.64
CA ALA A 18 -13.45 19.43 -15.82
C ALA A 18 -13.31 20.95 -15.67
N LEU A 19 -13.67 21.51 -14.51
CA LEU A 19 -13.52 22.94 -14.22
C LEU A 19 -12.05 23.38 -14.24
N LEU A 20 -11.15 22.59 -13.62
CA LEU A 20 -9.71 22.86 -13.63
C LEU A 20 -9.14 22.85 -15.06
N ARG A 21 -9.55 21.89 -15.91
CA ARG A 21 -9.12 21.85 -17.32
C ARG A 21 -9.59 23.07 -18.12
N ARG A 22 -10.84 23.50 -17.93
CA ARG A 22 -11.39 24.72 -18.58
C ARG A 22 -10.63 25.97 -18.14
N ARG A 23 -10.38 26.12 -16.84
CA ARG A 23 -9.56 27.21 -16.30
C ARG A 23 -8.14 27.20 -16.88
N ALA A 24 -7.50 26.03 -16.98
CA ALA A 24 -6.18 25.88 -17.58
C ALA A 24 -6.15 26.22 -19.09
N ALA A 25 -7.28 26.04 -19.80
CA ALA A 25 -7.46 26.46 -21.18
C ALA A 25 -7.76 27.97 -21.35
N GLY A 26 -7.84 28.73 -20.25
CA GLY A 26 -8.11 30.17 -20.26
C GLY A 26 -9.59 30.54 -20.28
N GLU A 27 -10.50 29.59 -20.08
CA GLU A 27 -11.93 29.89 -19.95
C GLU A 27 -12.22 30.59 -18.62
N LEU A 28 -13.22 31.48 -18.62
CA LEU A 28 -13.77 32.03 -17.39
C LEU A 28 -14.54 30.93 -16.64
N VAL A 29 -13.99 30.55 -15.50
CA VAL A 29 -14.60 29.64 -14.52
C VAL A 29 -14.87 30.45 -13.26
N ASN A 30 -16.05 30.31 -12.68
CA ASN A 30 -16.36 30.95 -11.41
C ASN A 30 -15.52 30.31 -10.29
N GLU A 31 -14.79 31.13 -9.55
CA GLU A 31 -13.93 30.67 -8.45
C GLU A 31 -14.73 29.92 -7.38
N ALA A 32 -16.00 30.28 -7.18
CA ALA A 32 -16.89 29.63 -6.22
C ALA A 32 -17.29 28.19 -6.62
N ASP A 33 -17.11 27.82 -7.89
CA ASP A 33 -17.37 26.46 -8.38
C ASP A 33 -16.16 25.53 -8.20
N LEU A 34 -15.00 26.05 -7.74
CA LEU A 34 -13.82 25.24 -7.42
C LEU A 34 -13.74 25.01 -5.91
N ASP A 35 -13.89 23.76 -5.50
CA ASP A 35 -13.81 23.34 -4.10
C ASP A 35 -12.35 23.13 -3.69
N TRP A 36 -11.61 24.23 -3.56
CA TRP A 36 -10.18 24.20 -3.26
C TRP A 36 -9.78 23.38 -2.03
N PRO A 37 -10.50 23.45 -0.89
CA PRO A 37 -10.17 22.62 0.26
C PRO A 37 -10.21 21.13 -0.04
N ASN A 38 -11.27 20.66 -0.72
CA ASN A 38 -11.40 19.24 -1.06
C ASN A 38 -10.48 18.83 -2.22
N ILE A 39 -10.22 19.71 -3.19
CA ILE A 39 -9.22 19.47 -4.24
C ILE A 39 -7.82 19.27 -3.62
N ALA A 40 -7.41 20.14 -2.71
CA ALA A 40 -6.12 20.01 -2.03
C ALA A 40 -6.04 18.69 -1.25
N LYS A 41 -7.10 18.36 -0.49
CA LYS A 41 -7.21 17.09 0.24
C LYS A 41 -7.06 15.87 -0.68
N GLU A 42 -7.74 15.85 -1.84
CA GLU A 42 -7.62 14.72 -2.76
C GLU A 42 -6.25 14.65 -3.46
N ILE A 43 -5.59 15.77 -3.71
CA ILE A 43 -4.22 15.75 -4.23
C ILE A 43 -3.25 15.19 -3.17
N GLU A 44 -3.44 15.54 -1.89
CA GLU A 44 -2.67 15.00 -0.78
C GLU A 44 -2.95 13.50 -0.54
N SER A 45 -4.20 13.06 -0.76
CA SER A 45 -4.60 11.65 -0.60
C SER A 45 -3.88 10.75 -1.61
N VAL A 46 -3.73 11.18 -2.88
CA VAL A 46 -3.05 10.40 -3.93
C VAL A 46 -1.64 9.96 -3.50
N GLY A 47 -0.85 10.87 -2.91
CA GLY A 47 0.50 10.55 -2.44
C GLY A 47 0.51 9.52 -1.31
N SER A 48 -0.45 9.63 -0.39
CA SER A 48 -0.61 8.72 0.74
C SER A 48 -1.08 7.33 0.28
N GLU A 49 -2.03 7.26 -0.65
CA GLU A 49 -2.52 6.00 -1.21
C GLU A 49 -1.44 5.22 -1.95
N GLN A 50 -0.59 5.90 -2.73
CA GLN A 50 0.54 5.23 -3.39
C GLN A 50 1.50 4.61 -2.38
N ARG A 51 1.79 5.32 -1.28
CA ARG A 51 2.62 4.79 -0.19
C ARG A 51 1.94 3.61 0.51
N HIS A 52 0.67 3.74 0.88
CA HIS A 52 -0.09 2.67 1.52
C HIS A 52 -0.18 1.42 0.64
N ALA A 53 -0.28 1.57 -0.67
CA ALA A 53 -0.22 0.43 -1.59
C ALA A 53 1.14 -0.28 -1.55
N VAL A 54 2.26 0.44 -1.42
CA VAL A 54 3.57 -0.16 -1.22
C VAL A 54 3.64 -0.89 0.12
N GLU A 55 3.26 -0.20 1.21
CA GLU A 55 3.27 -0.74 2.57
C GLU A 55 2.42 -2.01 2.67
N GLY A 56 1.20 -2.01 2.14
CA GLY A 56 0.31 -3.17 2.14
C GLY A 56 0.87 -4.36 1.36
N ASN A 57 1.51 -4.13 0.21
CA ASN A 57 2.19 -5.21 -0.51
C ASN A 57 3.37 -5.78 0.31
N LEU A 58 4.14 -4.92 0.99
CA LEU A 58 5.25 -5.36 1.84
C LEU A 58 4.77 -6.17 3.05
N VAL A 59 3.74 -5.72 3.75
CA VAL A 59 3.13 -6.46 4.87
C VAL A 59 2.68 -7.85 4.42
N GLN A 60 1.96 -7.93 3.30
CA GLN A 60 1.48 -9.21 2.79
C GLN A 60 2.63 -10.12 2.32
N ALA A 61 3.72 -9.55 1.78
CA ALA A 61 4.90 -10.33 1.44
C ALA A 61 5.54 -10.92 2.70
N LEU A 62 5.74 -10.10 3.73
CA LEU A 62 6.30 -10.50 5.02
C LEU A 62 5.46 -11.58 5.70
N ILE A 63 4.13 -11.49 5.66
CA ILE A 63 3.24 -12.55 6.17
C ILE A 63 3.52 -13.88 5.46
N HIS A 64 3.68 -13.89 4.14
CA HIS A 64 3.98 -15.12 3.41
C HIS A 64 5.36 -15.69 3.73
N ASP A 65 6.36 -14.83 3.95
CA ASP A 65 7.70 -15.30 4.37
C ASP A 65 7.64 -15.90 5.77
N LEU A 66 7.00 -15.20 6.72
CA LEU A 66 6.77 -15.68 8.07
C LEU A 66 6.03 -17.03 8.07
N LYS A 67 5.03 -17.21 7.21
CA LYS A 67 4.36 -18.50 7.03
C LYS A 67 5.29 -19.59 6.51
N CYS A 68 6.21 -19.26 5.61
CA CYS A 68 7.19 -20.22 5.12
C CYS A 68 8.16 -20.67 6.22
N ASP A 69 8.55 -19.76 7.11
CA ASP A 69 9.45 -20.04 8.23
C ASP A 69 8.73 -20.78 9.37
N ALA A 70 7.48 -20.40 9.66
CA ALA A 70 6.66 -20.98 10.71
C ALA A 70 6.13 -22.39 10.36
N TRP A 71 5.85 -22.67 9.08
CA TRP A 71 5.35 -23.97 8.61
C TRP A 71 6.12 -24.47 7.38
N PRO A 72 7.41 -24.83 7.50
CA PRO A 72 8.26 -25.13 6.35
C PRO A 72 7.90 -26.44 5.63
N LEU A 73 7.10 -27.31 6.25
CA LEU A 73 6.77 -28.64 5.74
C LEU A 73 5.38 -28.74 5.08
N VAL A 74 4.56 -27.70 5.13
CA VAL A 74 3.23 -27.75 4.51
C VAL A 74 3.32 -27.58 3.00
N SER A 75 2.38 -28.20 2.28
CA SER A 75 2.40 -28.24 0.81
C SER A 75 2.22 -26.88 0.14
N TYR A 76 1.75 -25.87 0.88
CA TYR A 76 1.50 -24.51 0.39
C TYR A 76 2.75 -23.61 0.31
N VAL A 77 3.87 -23.99 0.92
CA VAL A 77 5.10 -23.18 0.97
C VAL A 77 5.56 -22.70 -0.42
N PRO A 78 5.58 -23.53 -1.49
CA PRO A 78 5.95 -23.06 -2.82
C PRO A 78 5.05 -21.94 -3.35
N GLN A 79 3.74 -22.02 -3.07
CA GLN A 79 2.76 -21.01 -3.46
C GLN A 79 2.99 -19.71 -2.68
N TRP A 80 3.14 -19.79 -1.35
CA TRP A 80 3.39 -18.60 -0.53
C TRP A 80 4.66 -17.87 -0.94
N ARG A 81 5.74 -18.60 -1.26
CA ARG A 81 6.96 -17.98 -1.80
C ARG A 81 6.70 -17.28 -3.14
N ALA A 82 5.86 -17.84 -4.00
CA ALA A 82 5.52 -17.21 -5.27
C ALA A 82 4.67 -15.93 -5.09
N GLU A 83 3.72 -15.96 -4.16
CA GLU A 83 2.90 -14.82 -3.75
C GLU A 83 3.78 -13.71 -3.15
N ALA A 84 4.68 -14.05 -2.22
CA ALA A 84 5.61 -13.11 -1.61
C ALA A 84 6.52 -12.41 -2.63
N ARG A 85 7.03 -13.16 -3.63
CA ARG A 85 7.80 -12.57 -4.75
C ARG A 85 6.97 -11.61 -5.60
N THR A 86 5.70 -11.94 -5.83
CA THR A 86 4.78 -11.11 -6.63
C THR A 86 4.44 -9.81 -5.90
N LEU A 87 4.16 -9.90 -4.60
CA LEU A 87 3.88 -8.77 -3.72
C LEU A 87 5.08 -7.82 -3.64
N ARG A 88 6.29 -8.34 -3.42
CA ARG A 88 7.53 -7.53 -3.47
C ARG A 88 7.73 -6.83 -4.81
N ARG A 89 7.48 -7.52 -5.93
CA ARG A 89 7.55 -6.93 -7.27
C ARG A 89 6.54 -5.80 -7.46
N ASN A 90 5.33 -5.96 -6.93
CA ASN A 90 4.29 -4.94 -6.97
C ASN A 90 4.66 -3.72 -6.12
N ALA A 91 5.17 -3.95 -4.90
CA ALA A 91 5.70 -2.90 -4.04
C ALA A 91 6.81 -2.12 -4.75
N ARG A 92 7.80 -2.82 -5.30
CA ARG A 92 8.93 -2.21 -6.03
C ARG A 92 8.49 -1.37 -7.22
N ARG A 93 7.52 -1.82 -8.01
CA ARG A 93 7.01 -1.08 -9.18
C ARG A 93 6.37 0.26 -8.80
N ARG A 94 5.79 0.35 -7.60
CA ARG A 94 5.14 1.56 -7.08
C ARG A 94 6.04 2.40 -6.20
N PHE A 95 7.11 1.80 -5.67
CA PHE A 95 8.06 2.48 -4.80
C PHE A 95 8.81 3.59 -5.54
N THR A 96 8.98 4.71 -4.85
CA THR A 96 9.79 5.84 -5.30
C THR A 96 10.73 6.25 -4.18
N ASN A 97 11.88 6.87 -4.51
CA ASN A 97 12.88 7.23 -3.50
C ASN A 97 12.34 8.18 -2.41
N SER A 98 11.34 9.01 -2.72
CA SER A 98 10.69 9.91 -1.74
C SER A 98 9.84 9.19 -0.69
N MET A 99 9.52 7.91 -0.89
CA MET A 99 8.81 7.07 0.08
C MET A 99 9.75 6.47 1.12
N ARG A 100 11.05 6.35 0.83
CA ARG A 100 12.03 5.63 1.67
C ARG A 100 12.01 6.08 3.13
N GLY A 101 12.06 7.39 3.38
CA GLY A 101 12.04 7.95 4.74
C GLY A 101 10.66 7.97 5.40
N ARG A 102 9.62 7.47 4.72
CA ARG A 102 8.23 7.43 5.19
C ARG A 102 7.72 6.00 5.44
N ILE A 103 8.51 4.99 5.07
CA ILE A 103 8.17 3.59 5.30
C ILE A 103 8.92 3.15 6.56
N ASP A 104 8.17 2.82 7.60
CA ASP A 104 8.70 2.24 8.83
C ASP A 104 8.60 0.72 8.76
N LEU A 105 9.73 0.07 8.43
CA LEU A 105 9.77 -1.37 8.27
C LEU A 105 9.51 -2.14 9.57
N ALA A 106 9.84 -1.56 10.72
CA ALA A 106 9.59 -2.22 12.01
C ALA A 106 8.09 -2.32 12.27
N VAL A 107 7.35 -1.25 11.95
CA VAL A 107 5.87 -1.24 12.03
C VAL A 107 5.29 -2.26 11.05
N LEU A 108 5.71 -2.26 9.78
CA LEU A 108 5.19 -3.21 8.80
C LEU A 108 5.45 -4.68 9.19
N TYR A 109 6.60 -4.96 9.81
CA TYR A 109 6.91 -6.30 10.29
C TYR A 109 6.07 -6.69 11.51
N ALA A 110 5.84 -5.78 12.44
CA ALA A 110 4.93 -6.00 13.57
C ALA A 110 3.49 -6.28 13.10
N ASP A 111 3.01 -5.53 12.11
CA ASP A 111 1.70 -5.77 11.47
C ASP A 111 1.66 -7.16 10.80
N ALA A 112 2.75 -7.56 10.14
CA ALA A 112 2.86 -8.89 9.54
C ALA A 112 2.83 -10.01 10.58
N LEU A 113 3.54 -9.86 11.70
CA LEU A 113 3.49 -10.80 12.83
C LEU A 113 2.08 -10.89 13.40
N ALA A 114 1.39 -9.77 13.59
CA ALA A 114 0.01 -9.73 14.07
C ALA A 114 -0.99 -10.36 13.08
N GLY A 115 -0.67 -10.34 11.78
CA GLY A 115 -1.46 -10.96 10.72
C GLY A 115 -1.25 -12.47 10.53
N MET A 116 -0.34 -13.09 11.28
CA MET A 116 -0.10 -14.53 11.21
C MET A 116 -1.26 -15.33 11.78
N PRO A 117 -1.65 -16.46 11.16
CA PRO A 117 -2.65 -17.34 11.74
C PRO A 117 -2.09 -18.05 12.99
N GLU A 118 -2.95 -18.36 13.95
CA GLU A 118 -2.54 -19.10 15.16
C GLU A 118 -2.13 -20.55 14.84
N SER A 119 -2.68 -21.14 13.77
CA SER A 119 -2.31 -22.48 13.29
C SER A 119 -2.63 -22.64 11.81
N ILE A 120 -1.96 -23.60 11.17
CA ILE A 120 -2.25 -24.09 9.82
C ILE A 120 -2.33 -25.62 9.89
N ASP A 121 -3.41 -26.20 9.35
CA ASP A 121 -3.69 -27.64 9.42
C ASP A 121 -3.63 -28.21 10.85
N GLY A 122 -4.03 -27.39 11.83
CA GLY A 122 -4.01 -27.73 13.25
C GLY A 122 -2.62 -27.73 13.90
N GLN A 123 -1.57 -27.32 13.17
CA GLN A 123 -0.22 -27.18 13.70
C GLN A 123 0.08 -25.72 14.10
N PRO A 124 0.57 -25.46 15.32
CA PRO A 124 1.02 -24.13 15.71
C PRO A 124 2.29 -23.73 14.92
N PRO A 125 2.60 -22.42 14.83
CA PRO A 125 3.81 -21.95 14.15
C PRO A 125 5.08 -22.40 14.88
N LEU A 126 6.14 -22.69 14.12
CA LEU A 126 7.49 -22.67 14.67
C LEU A 126 7.90 -21.23 15.05
N PRO A 127 8.85 -21.04 15.98
CA PRO A 127 9.35 -19.71 16.32
C PRO A 127 9.90 -18.98 15.08
N VAL A 128 9.50 -17.72 14.93
CA VAL A 128 9.96 -16.79 13.89
C VAL A 128 10.70 -15.62 14.54
N PRO A 129 11.55 -14.87 13.81
CA PRO A 129 12.21 -13.70 14.36
C PRO A 129 11.23 -12.65 14.90
N GLU A 130 11.51 -12.08 16.06
CA GLU A 130 10.70 -10.98 16.63
C GLU A 130 10.97 -9.63 15.95
N VAL A 131 12.10 -9.52 15.27
CA VAL A 131 12.54 -8.32 14.54
C VAL A 131 12.78 -8.69 13.09
N CYS A 132 12.39 -7.78 12.18
CA CYS A 132 12.54 -7.99 10.75
C CYS A 132 13.99 -8.34 10.40
N PRO A 133 14.26 -9.53 9.82
CA PRO A 133 15.62 -9.98 9.54
C PRO A 133 16.21 -9.36 8.27
N VAL A 134 15.40 -8.61 7.51
CA VAL A 134 15.76 -8.02 6.23
C VAL A 134 15.50 -6.53 6.22
N THR A 135 16.27 -5.84 5.40
CA THR A 135 16.14 -4.41 5.13
C THR A 135 15.06 -4.13 4.09
N LEU A 136 14.64 -2.86 4.01
CA LEU A 136 13.69 -2.42 2.98
C LEU A 136 14.27 -2.62 1.57
N ASP A 137 15.57 -2.44 1.39
CA ASP A 137 16.24 -2.64 0.10
C ASP A 137 16.29 -4.10 -0.31
N GLU A 138 16.43 -5.04 0.62
CA GLU A 138 16.36 -6.47 0.32
C GLU A 138 14.93 -6.89 -0.06
N LEU A 139 13.91 -6.33 0.60
CA LEU A 139 12.50 -6.58 0.25
C LEU A 139 12.13 -6.00 -1.12
N LEU A 140 12.64 -4.82 -1.45
CA LEU A 140 12.43 -4.15 -2.72
C LEU A 140 13.45 -4.56 -3.79
N GLY A 141 14.44 -5.36 -3.44
CA GLY A 141 15.45 -5.85 -4.38
C GLY A 141 14.84 -6.80 -5.40
N ASP A 142 15.57 -7.02 -6.48
CA ASP A 142 15.53 -8.33 -7.12
C ASP A 142 16.31 -9.25 -6.18
N GLY A 143 15.63 -9.88 -5.22
CA GLY A 143 16.24 -11.01 -4.49
C GLY A 143 16.82 -12.02 -5.51
N PRO A 144 17.83 -12.82 -5.12
CA PRO A 144 18.63 -13.63 -6.05
C PRO A 144 17.79 -14.44 -7.06
#